data_AF-A0A1Q2CEX0-F1
#
_entry.id   AF-A0A1Q2CEX0-F1
#
_cell.length_a   1.000
_cell.length_b   1.000
_cell.length_c   1.000
_cell.angle_alpha   90.00
_cell.angle_beta   90.00
_cell.angle_gamma   90.00
#
_symmetry.space_group_name_H-M   'P 1'
#
loop_
_entity.id
_entity.type
_entity.pdbx_description
1 polymer ?
#
loop_
_entity_poly.entity_id
_entity_poly.type
_entity_poly.pdbx_seq_one_letter_code
_entity_poly.pdbx_strand_id
1 'polypeptide(L)'
;MNRRIVSPVLAVLAALAMTACSGTPTDTTPASPADAATTAAPVETTADAVPSSEPAPAPATSTDAAVGGEQSVAQACMSMAGPIAEASEKMSEIASVATTDPQSAVDTWSALVEAYESVAGTVTNAEVKAAASAVRDDLASLRDAMQKVYVELDMSAMSEFTDATAEWQDSQTNLQTICAG
;
A
#
# COMPACT_ATOMS: atom_id res chain seq x y z
N MET A 1 22.82 -1.95 46.54
CA MET A 1 24.03 -1.57 45.77
C MET A 1 23.71 -1.46 44.30
N ASN A 2 23.85 -0.25 43.76
CA ASN A 2 24.45 0.12 42.48
C ASN A 2 24.02 -0.60 41.17
N ARG A 3 23.15 0.11 40.44
CA ARG A 3 23.07 0.11 38.96
C ARG A 3 24.45 0.28 38.33
N ARG A 4 24.81 -0.52 37.31
CA ARG A 4 25.55 -0.13 36.09
C ARG A 4 25.50 -1.26 35.04
N ILE A 5 24.69 -1.12 33.99
CA ILE A 5 25.03 -1.65 32.66
C ILE A 5 24.71 -0.54 31.67
N VAL A 6 25.77 0.02 31.11
CA VAL A 6 25.77 1.03 30.05
C VAL A 6 26.11 0.27 28.78
N SER A 7 25.17 0.21 27.83
CA SER A 7 25.42 -0.27 26.47
C SER A 7 25.15 0.88 25.50
N PRO A 8 26.13 1.32 24.71
CA PRO A 8 25.89 2.27 23.63
C PRO A 8 25.44 1.52 22.37
N VAL A 9 24.19 1.73 21.95
CA VAL A 9 23.72 1.28 20.63
C VAL A 9 24.17 2.31 19.59
N LEU A 10 24.96 1.80 18.64
CA LEU A 10 25.38 2.45 17.41
C LEU A 10 24.19 3.01 16.62
N ALA A 11 24.18 4.31 16.38
CA ALA A 11 23.34 4.94 15.38
C ALA A 11 24.02 4.81 14.00
N VAL A 12 23.51 3.92 13.16
CA VAL A 12 23.80 3.93 11.72
C VAL A 12 22.54 4.45 11.03
N LEU A 13 22.53 5.77 10.80
CA LEU A 13 21.58 6.43 9.90
C LEU A 13 21.93 6.03 8.47
N ALA A 14 21.17 5.08 7.92
CA ALA A 14 21.17 4.81 6.48
C ALA A 14 20.42 5.94 5.77
N ALA A 15 21.18 6.84 5.14
CA ALA A 15 20.67 7.80 4.19
C ALA A 15 20.24 7.07 2.90
N LEU A 16 18.94 6.87 2.70
CA LEU A 16 18.39 6.60 1.36
C LEU A 16 18.18 7.94 0.66
N ALA A 17 19.23 8.42 0.01
CA ALA A 17 19.12 9.47 -0.99
C ALA A 17 18.52 8.85 -2.26
N MET A 18 17.29 9.27 -2.61
CA MET A 18 16.69 9.01 -3.90
C MET A 18 17.49 9.69 -5.00
N THR A 19 18.26 8.91 -5.77
CA THR A 19 18.77 9.33 -7.07
C THR A 19 17.73 9.02 -8.14
N ALA A 20 16.90 10.00 -8.47
CA ALA A 20 16.17 10.02 -9.72
C ALA A 20 16.09 11.47 -10.23
N CYS A 21 16.62 11.68 -11.45
CA CYS A 21 16.42 12.78 -12.40
C CYS A 21 16.22 14.21 -11.85
N SER A 22 17.03 15.19 -12.23
CA SER A 22 17.01 15.67 -13.62
C SER A 22 18.22 16.55 -13.90
N GLY A 23 18.90 16.27 -15.00
CA GLY A 23 19.91 17.17 -15.55
C GLY A 23 19.27 18.41 -16.13
N THR A 24 19.53 19.55 -15.51
CA THR A 24 19.38 20.89 -16.09
C THR A 24 20.74 21.56 -15.96
N PRO A 25 21.43 21.94 -17.05
CA PRO A 25 22.60 22.80 -16.92
C PRO A 25 22.13 24.23 -16.58
N THR A 26 22.33 24.64 -15.34
CA THR A 26 22.33 26.05 -14.95
C THR A 26 23.70 26.63 -15.30
N ASP A 27 23.74 27.35 -16.42
CA ASP A 27 24.75 28.37 -16.65
C ASP A 27 24.39 29.57 -15.76
N THR A 28 25.32 30.05 -14.94
CA THR A 28 25.15 31.28 -14.17
C THR A 28 26.47 32.01 -14.15
N THR A 29 26.50 33.17 -14.80
CA THR A 29 27.44 34.28 -14.55
C THR A 29 26.72 35.60 -14.85
N PRO A 30 26.98 36.69 -14.10
CA PRO A 30 25.95 37.65 -13.69
C PRO A 30 25.88 38.97 -14.50
N ALA A 31 24.70 39.59 -14.42
CA ALA A 31 24.33 41.02 -14.45
C ALA A 31 25.03 42.07 -15.37
N SER A 32 24.23 42.57 -16.35
CA SER A 32 24.02 43.96 -16.87
C SER A 32 25.20 44.78 -17.46
N PRO A 33 24.98 45.85 -18.29
CA PRO A 33 23.74 46.47 -18.80
C PRO A 33 23.75 46.84 -20.33
N ALA A 34 22.67 47.52 -20.76
CA ALA A 34 22.61 48.56 -21.82
C ALA A 34 22.14 48.21 -23.27
N ASP A 35 21.23 49.10 -23.70
CA ASP A 35 21.04 49.71 -25.02
C ASP A 35 20.30 49.03 -26.20
N ALA A 36 19.21 49.71 -26.57
CA ALA A 36 18.81 50.19 -27.89
C ALA A 36 18.51 49.20 -29.05
N ALA A 37 17.22 49.25 -29.43
CA ALA A 37 16.67 49.47 -30.77
C ALA A 37 17.40 48.90 -32.00
N THR A 38 16.69 48.12 -32.84
CA THR A 38 16.12 48.60 -34.12
C THR A 38 15.65 47.42 -35.01
N THR A 39 14.48 47.60 -35.62
CA THR A 39 14.10 47.33 -37.03
C THR A 39 14.72 46.15 -37.80
N ALA A 40 13.86 45.25 -38.29
CA ALA A 40 13.63 44.93 -39.72
C ALA A 40 13.23 43.45 -39.94
N ALA A 41 12.04 43.22 -40.49
CA ALA A 41 11.76 42.10 -41.40
C ALA A 41 12.48 42.37 -42.76
N PRO A 42 12.46 41.51 -43.80
CA PRO A 42 11.78 40.22 -44.00
C PRO A 42 12.71 39.14 -44.64
N VAL A 43 12.21 37.95 -44.98
CA VAL A 43 12.16 37.41 -46.37
C VAL A 43 11.56 36.00 -46.42
N GLU A 44 10.76 35.78 -47.44
CA GLU A 44 10.16 34.52 -47.89
C GLU A 44 11.19 33.46 -48.29
N THR A 45 10.78 32.18 -48.35
CA THR A 45 11.03 31.26 -49.50
C THR A 45 10.53 29.83 -49.18
N THR A 46 9.39 29.50 -49.80
CA THR A 46 8.98 28.24 -50.48
C THR A 46 9.18 26.83 -49.89
N ALA A 47 8.07 26.08 -50.02
CA ALA A 47 7.95 24.70 -50.57
C ALA A 47 8.50 23.54 -49.72
N ASP A 48 7.97 22.32 -49.71
CA ASP A 48 6.73 21.64 -50.12
C ASP A 48 6.96 20.17 -49.66
N ALA A 49 5.90 19.42 -49.32
CA ALA A 49 5.84 17.94 -49.19
C ALA A 49 6.66 17.28 -48.03
N VAL A 50 6.23 16.23 -47.31
CA VAL A 50 5.28 15.12 -47.49
C VAL A 50 4.81 14.67 -46.08
N PRO A 51 3.53 14.26 -45.87
CA PRO A 51 3.12 13.63 -44.61
C PRO A 51 3.56 12.16 -44.59
N SER A 52 4.55 11.82 -43.76
CA SER A 52 4.82 10.43 -43.40
C SER A 52 3.99 10.08 -42.17
N SER A 53 2.83 9.45 -42.42
CA SER A 53 2.08 8.73 -41.40
C SER A 53 2.89 7.52 -40.94
N GLU A 54 3.65 7.71 -39.87
CA GLU A 54 4.17 6.60 -39.07
C GLU A 54 2.99 5.98 -38.30
N PRO A 55 2.77 4.66 -38.37
CA PRO A 55 1.68 4.04 -37.63
C PRO A 55 2.01 4.12 -36.14
N ALA A 56 1.16 4.80 -35.39
CA ALA A 56 1.18 4.77 -33.93
C ALA A 56 1.17 3.30 -33.46
N PRO A 57 1.99 2.91 -32.48
CA PRO A 57 1.85 1.60 -31.86
C PRO A 57 0.43 1.53 -31.29
N ALA A 58 -0.33 0.54 -31.75
CA ALA A 58 -1.59 0.18 -31.13
C ALA A 58 -1.33 -0.02 -29.63
N PRO A 59 -2.17 0.51 -28.73
CA PRO A 59 -2.08 0.12 -27.34
C PRO A 59 -2.19 -1.40 -27.31
N ALA A 60 -1.18 -2.06 -26.74
CA ALA A 60 -1.27 -3.44 -26.32
C ALA A 60 -2.46 -3.49 -25.36
N THR A 61 -3.62 -3.85 -25.89
CA THR A 61 -4.74 -4.32 -25.11
C THR A 61 -4.20 -5.59 -24.48
N SER A 62 -3.75 -5.48 -23.24
CA SER A 62 -3.56 -6.63 -22.36
C SER A 62 -4.83 -7.46 -22.49
N THR A 63 -4.71 -8.51 -23.29
CA THR A 63 -5.75 -9.49 -23.52
C THR A 63 -5.72 -10.38 -22.29
N ASP A 64 -6.17 -9.84 -21.17
CA ASP A 64 -6.83 -10.64 -20.13
C ASP A 64 -8.33 -10.44 -20.30
N ALA A 65 -8.78 -10.80 -21.50
CA ALA A 65 -10.18 -10.89 -21.86
C ALA A 65 -10.37 -12.29 -22.44
N ALA A 66 -10.43 -13.27 -21.55
CA ALA A 66 -11.04 -14.57 -21.79
C ALA A 66 -11.68 -15.01 -20.47
N VAL A 67 -13.00 -14.96 -20.28
CA VAL A 67 -14.09 -15.76 -20.88
C VAL A 67 -14.81 -16.38 -19.66
N GLY A 68 -16.03 -15.94 -19.38
CA GLY A 68 -16.93 -16.67 -18.46
C GLY A 68 -17.08 -16.16 -17.03
N GLY A 69 -17.42 -14.86 -16.84
CA GLY A 69 -18.24 -14.42 -15.69
C GLY A 69 -17.57 -14.29 -14.32
N GLU A 70 -16.26 -14.49 -14.20
CA GLU A 70 -15.50 -14.28 -12.96
C GLU A 70 -14.77 -12.92 -12.97
N GLN A 71 -14.72 -12.27 -11.80
CA GLN A 71 -14.06 -10.98 -11.60
C GLN A 71 -12.55 -11.09 -11.83
N SER A 72 -11.95 -10.13 -12.52
CA SER A 72 -10.48 -10.07 -12.63
C SER A 72 -9.85 -9.79 -11.26
N VAL A 73 -8.57 -10.15 -11.07
CA VAL A 73 -7.83 -9.88 -9.82
C VAL A 73 -7.88 -8.39 -9.47
N ALA A 74 -7.60 -7.51 -10.44
CA ALA A 74 -7.64 -6.06 -10.24
C ALA A 74 -9.04 -5.56 -9.81
N GLN A 75 -10.10 -6.07 -10.44
CA GLN A 75 -11.46 -5.70 -10.06
C GLN A 75 -11.81 -6.22 -8.66
N ALA A 76 -11.35 -7.43 -8.29
CA ALA A 76 -11.54 -8.02 -6.96
C ALA A 76 -10.81 -7.22 -5.88
N CYS A 77 -9.57 -6.83 -6.13
CA CYS A 77 -8.79 -5.97 -5.25
C CYS A 77 -9.42 -4.59 -5.07
N MET A 78 -9.95 -3.98 -6.13
CA MET A 78 -10.69 -2.72 -6.01
C MET A 78 -11.95 -2.85 -5.16
N SER A 79 -12.67 -3.97 -5.22
CA SER A 79 -13.85 -4.19 -4.35
C SER A 79 -13.49 -4.31 -2.86
N MET A 80 -12.24 -4.63 -2.52
CA MET A 80 -11.77 -4.67 -1.14
C MET A 80 -11.26 -3.32 -0.61
N ALA A 81 -11.07 -2.31 -1.47
CA ALA A 81 -10.42 -1.06 -1.07
C ALA A 81 -11.17 -0.30 0.04
N GLY A 82 -12.50 -0.24 -0.04
CA GLY A 82 -13.34 0.36 1.02
C GLY A 82 -13.20 -0.37 2.36
N PRO A 83 -13.42 -1.69 2.40
CA PRO A 83 -13.18 -2.51 3.59
C PRO A 83 -11.77 -2.40 4.18
N ILE A 84 -10.73 -2.29 3.34
CA ILE A 84 -9.34 -2.09 3.81
C ILE A 84 -9.18 -0.71 4.47
N ALA A 85 -9.84 0.32 3.96
CA ALA A 85 -9.84 1.64 4.59
C ALA A 85 -10.56 1.61 5.95
N GLU A 86 -11.71 0.95 6.03
CA GLU A 86 -12.44 0.72 7.29
C GLU A 86 -11.61 -0.10 8.29
N ALA A 87 -10.93 -1.14 7.81
CA ALA A 87 -9.99 -1.94 8.60
C ALA A 87 -8.87 -1.09 9.22
N SER A 88 -8.35 -0.12 8.47
CA SER A 88 -7.28 0.77 8.94
C SER A 88 -7.78 1.73 10.03
N GLU A 89 -9.01 2.22 9.92
CA GLU A 89 -9.66 3.02 10.96
C GLU A 89 -9.87 2.18 12.23
N LYS A 90 -10.39 0.96 12.07
CA LYS A 90 -10.62 0.01 13.17
C LYS A 90 -9.33 -0.38 13.88
N MET A 91 -8.24 -0.62 13.15
CA MET A 91 -6.92 -0.88 13.74
C MET A 91 -6.40 0.30 14.56
N SER A 92 -6.64 1.54 14.10
CA SER A 92 -6.27 2.74 14.85
C SER A 92 -7.10 2.89 16.14
N GLU A 93 -8.39 2.57 16.06
CA GLU A 93 -9.29 2.50 17.22
C GLU A 93 -8.81 1.45 18.24
N ILE A 94 -8.53 0.23 17.79
CA ILE A 94 -7.97 -0.86 18.61
C ILE A 94 -6.73 -0.39 19.36
N ALA A 95 -5.76 0.23 18.66
CA ALA A 95 -4.53 0.70 19.28
C ALA A 95 -4.77 1.72 20.41
N SER A 96 -5.86 2.49 20.33
CA SER A 96 -6.23 3.48 21.35
C SER A 96 -6.90 2.87 22.60
N VAL A 97 -7.59 1.72 22.46
CA VAL A 97 -8.38 1.11 23.54
C VAL A 97 -7.78 -0.18 24.10
N ALA A 98 -6.87 -0.86 23.38
CA ALA A 98 -6.36 -2.18 23.75
C ALA A 98 -5.72 -2.28 25.16
N THR A 99 -5.27 -1.17 25.73
CA THR A 99 -4.65 -1.15 27.07
C THR A 99 -5.58 -0.68 28.19
N THR A 100 -6.68 0.00 27.85
CA THR A 100 -7.62 0.62 28.81
C THR A 100 -8.95 -0.10 28.85
N ASP A 101 -9.36 -0.70 27.73
CA ASP A 101 -10.56 -1.49 27.55
C ASP A 101 -10.29 -2.63 26.54
N PRO A 102 -9.64 -3.72 27.00
CA PRO A 102 -9.27 -4.83 26.13
C PRO A 102 -10.49 -5.57 25.56
N GLN A 103 -11.65 -5.51 26.23
CA GLN A 103 -12.87 -6.11 25.70
C GLN A 103 -13.38 -5.33 24.48
N SER A 104 -13.41 -4.00 24.56
CA SER A 104 -13.75 -3.15 23.42
C SER A 104 -12.80 -3.36 22.22
N ALA A 105 -11.51 -3.61 22.50
CA ALA A 105 -10.56 -3.99 21.45
C ALA A 105 -10.93 -5.33 20.77
N VAL A 106 -11.27 -6.37 21.55
CA VAL A 106 -11.71 -7.68 21.04
C VAL A 106 -13.00 -7.55 20.21
N ASP A 107 -13.95 -6.72 20.65
CA ASP A 107 -15.18 -6.44 19.91
C ASP A 107 -14.88 -5.74 18.58
N THR A 108 -13.92 -4.81 18.57
CA THR A 108 -13.48 -4.11 17.35
C THR A 108 -12.78 -5.05 16.36
N TRP A 109 -11.93 -5.97 16.86
CA TRP A 109 -11.37 -7.04 16.01
C TRP A 109 -12.45 -7.98 15.47
N SER A 110 -13.49 -8.28 16.25
CA SER A 110 -14.61 -9.10 15.78
C SER A 110 -15.34 -8.43 14.61
N ALA A 111 -15.63 -7.13 14.72
CA ALA A 111 -16.21 -6.36 13.63
C ALA A 111 -15.32 -6.38 12.37
N LEU A 112 -14.00 -6.37 12.53
CA LEU A 112 -13.06 -6.47 11.42
C LEU A 112 -13.11 -7.85 10.73
N VAL A 113 -13.17 -8.93 11.50
CA VAL A 113 -13.33 -10.30 10.99
C VAL A 113 -14.62 -10.40 10.17
N GLU A 114 -15.73 -9.88 10.69
CA GLU A 114 -17.03 -9.88 10.01
C GLU A 114 -17.00 -9.06 8.71
N ALA A 115 -16.31 -7.91 8.70
CA ALA A 115 -16.14 -7.10 7.50
C ALA A 115 -15.38 -7.88 6.41
N TYR A 116 -14.27 -8.54 6.76
CA TYR A 116 -13.54 -9.38 5.80
C TYR A 116 -14.35 -10.59 5.33
N GLU A 117 -15.15 -11.20 6.19
CA GLU A 117 -16.04 -12.32 5.83
C GLU A 117 -17.08 -11.87 4.79
N SER A 118 -17.73 -10.73 5.03
CA SER A 118 -18.68 -10.12 4.09
C SER A 118 -18.04 -9.89 2.72
N VAL A 119 -16.83 -9.32 2.71
CA VAL A 119 -16.08 -9.02 1.48
C VAL A 119 -15.70 -10.30 0.74
N ALA A 120 -15.13 -11.29 1.42
CA ALA A 120 -14.82 -12.59 0.82
C ALA A 120 -16.07 -13.28 0.26
N GLY A 121 -17.25 -13.05 0.85
CA GLY A 121 -18.55 -13.48 0.32
C GLY A 121 -18.90 -12.86 -1.04
N THR A 122 -18.53 -11.60 -1.26
CA THR A 122 -18.82 -10.83 -2.49
C THR A 122 -17.79 -11.03 -3.61
N VAL A 123 -16.54 -11.33 -3.26
CA VAL A 123 -15.47 -11.57 -4.24
C VAL A 123 -15.71 -12.89 -4.96
N THR A 124 -15.74 -12.82 -6.30
CA THR A 124 -15.92 -14.01 -7.16
C THR A 124 -14.61 -14.56 -7.72
N ASN A 125 -13.54 -13.74 -7.74
CA ASN A 125 -12.21 -14.20 -8.10
C ASN A 125 -11.68 -15.18 -7.03
N ALA A 126 -11.36 -16.41 -7.41
CA ALA A 126 -11.00 -17.47 -6.47
C ALA A 126 -9.69 -17.16 -5.70
N GLU A 127 -8.70 -16.57 -6.37
CA GLU A 127 -7.40 -16.26 -5.77
C GLU A 127 -7.51 -15.15 -4.73
N VAL A 128 -8.14 -14.03 -5.10
CA VAL A 128 -8.38 -12.92 -4.16
C VAL A 128 -9.30 -13.33 -3.02
N LYS A 129 -10.33 -14.15 -3.29
CA LYS A 129 -11.22 -14.69 -2.26
C LYS A 129 -10.48 -15.57 -1.26
N ALA A 130 -9.59 -16.45 -1.74
CA ALA A 130 -8.80 -17.31 -0.86
C ALA A 130 -7.87 -16.49 0.02
N ALA A 131 -7.17 -15.51 -0.54
CA ALA A 131 -6.29 -14.62 0.22
C ALA A 131 -7.05 -13.75 1.23
N ALA A 132 -8.20 -13.18 0.85
CA ALA A 132 -9.05 -12.43 1.78
C ALA A 132 -9.61 -13.32 2.91
N SER A 133 -9.93 -14.58 2.60
CA SER A 133 -10.37 -15.56 3.60
C SER A 133 -9.25 -15.91 4.59
N ALA A 134 -8.02 -16.08 4.11
CA ALA A 134 -6.85 -16.29 4.97
C ALA A 134 -6.64 -15.11 5.93
N VAL A 135 -6.70 -13.86 5.42
CA VAL A 135 -6.63 -12.66 6.27
C VAL A 135 -7.72 -12.68 7.35
N ARG A 136 -8.95 -13.07 6.99
CA ARG A 136 -10.08 -13.18 7.93
C ARG A 136 -9.83 -14.23 9.01
N ASP A 137 -9.32 -15.40 8.63
CA ASP A 137 -9.02 -16.50 9.55
C ASP A 137 -7.90 -16.10 10.52
N ASP A 138 -6.83 -15.48 10.03
CA ASP A 138 -5.71 -15.04 10.88
C ASP A 138 -6.12 -13.88 11.82
N LEU A 139 -6.97 -12.97 11.35
CA LEU A 139 -7.59 -11.93 12.19
C LEU A 139 -8.41 -12.54 13.33
N ALA A 140 -9.15 -13.62 13.07
CA ALA A 140 -9.92 -14.32 14.08
C ALA A 140 -9.00 -14.99 15.11
N SER A 141 -7.93 -15.64 14.66
CA SER A 141 -6.89 -16.20 15.54
C SER A 141 -6.24 -15.13 16.41
N LEU A 142 -5.91 -13.97 15.82
CA LEU A 142 -5.32 -12.83 16.54
C LEU A 142 -6.27 -12.28 17.61
N ARG A 143 -7.55 -12.11 17.27
CA ARG A 143 -8.59 -11.71 18.23
C ARG A 143 -8.67 -12.70 19.39
N ASP A 144 -8.73 -14.00 19.09
CA ASP A 144 -8.90 -15.04 20.12
C ASP A 144 -7.69 -15.08 21.07
N ALA A 145 -6.48 -14.94 20.52
CA ALA A 145 -5.28 -14.82 21.33
C ALA A 145 -5.25 -13.52 22.15
N MET A 146 -5.73 -12.40 21.61
CA MET A 146 -5.88 -11.15 22.34
C MET A 146 -6.87 -11.28 23.51
N GLN A 147 -8.01 -11.95 23.28
CA GLN A 147 -8.98 -12.23 24.33
C GLN A 147 -8.33 -13.04 25.46
N LYS A 148 -7.63 -14.14 25.14
CA LYS A 148 -6.91 -14.95 26.13
C LYS A 148 -5.92 -14.10 26.95
N VAL A 149 -5.05 -13.34 26.27
CA VAL A 149 -3.96 -12.60 26.94
C VAL A 149 -4.46 -11.40 27.75
N TYR A 150 -5.39 -10.62 27.21
CA TYR A 150 -5.73 -9.31 27.78
C TYR A 150 -7.08 -9.26 28.49
N VAL A 151 -8.04 -10.11 28.11
CA VAL A 151 -9.35 -10.22 28.79
C VAL A 151 -9.30 -11.31 29.85
N GLU A 152 -8.84 -12.50 29.49
CA GLU A 152 -8.78 -13.66 30.38
C GLU A 152 -7.50 -13.69 31.22
N LEU A 153 -6.54 -12.81 30.91
CA LEU A 153 -5.25 -12.65 31.59
C LEU A 153 -4.37 -13.93 31.54
N ASP A 154 -4.56 -14.77 30.52
CA ASP A 154 -3.75 -15.95 30.26
C ASP A 154 -2.44 -15.58 29.56
N MET A 155 -1.44 -15.24 30.36
CA MET A 155 -0.10 -14.89 29.86
C MET A 155 0.64 -16.08 29.21
N SER A 156 0.14 -17.31 29.35
CA SER A 156 0.70 -18.45 28.62
C SER A 156 0.37 -18.41 27.12
N ALA A 157 -0.72 -17.73 26.75
CA ALA A 157 -1.14 -17.52 25.36
C ALA A 157 -0.36 -16.40 24.63
N MET A 158 0.64 -15.78 25.27
CA MET A 158 1.46 -14.74 24.61
C MET A 158 2.24 -15.24 23.39
N SER A 159 2.63 -16.53 23.35
CA SER A 159 3.21 -17.11 22.13
C SER A 159 2.16 -17.16 21.03
N GLU A 160 0.96 -17.69 21.33
CA GLU A 160 -0.15 -17.76 20.37
C GLU A 160 -0.51 -16.38 19.82
N PHE A 161 -0.51 -15.33 20.65
CA PHE A 161 -0.74 -13.96 20.20
C PHE A 161 0.34 -13.46 19.24
N THR A 162 1.61 -13.77 19.52
CA THR A 162 2.73 -13.38 18.66
C THR A 162 2.69 -14.13 17.32
N ASP A 163 2.41 -15.43 17.38
CA ASP A 163 2.31 -16.30 16.20
C ASP A 163 1.13 -15.87 15.31
N ALA A 164 -0.06 -15.65 15.89
CA ALA A 164 -1.22 -15.17 15.16
C ALA A 164 -1.01 -13.77 14.56
N THR A 165 -0.24 -12.90 15.23
CA THR A 165 0.14 -11.59 14.67
C THR A 165 1.02 -11.75 13.44
N ALA A 166 1.97 -12.68 13.46
CA ALA A 166 2.86 -12.95 12.33
C ALA A 166 2.09 -13.55 11.14
N GLU A 167 1.24 -14.54 11.39
CA GLU A 167 0.38 -15.17 10.37
C GLU A 167 -0.52 -14.13 9.67
N TRP A 168 -1.15 -13.24 10.46
CA TRP A 168 -1.94 -12.14 9.91
C TRP A 168 -1.15 -11.15 9.05
N GLN A 169 0.10 -10.85 9.41
CA GLN A 169 0.98 -10.00 8.59
C GLN A 169 1.36 -10.70 7.28
N ASP A 170 1.63 -12.01 7.34
CA ASP A 170 1.93 -12.82 6.16
C ASP A 170 0.74 -12.88 5.20
N SER A 171 -0.48 -13.11 5.70
CA SER A 171 -1.68 -13.14 4.86
C SER A 171 -2.01 -11.77 4.25
N GLN A 172 -1.83 -10.68 5.00
CA GLN A 172 -1.96 -9.33 4.43
C GLN A 172 -0.92 -9.06 3.34
N THR A 173 0.33 -9.49 3.54
CA THR A 173 1.40 -9.32 2.54
C THR A 173 1.10 -10.13 1.27
N ASN A 174 0.59 -11.36 1.44
CA ASN A 174 0.16 -12.20 0.33
C ASN A 174 -1.01 -11.55 -0.44
N LEU A 175 -2.03 -11.04 0.27
CA LEU A 175 -3.14 -10.31 -0.34
C LEU A 175 -2.67 -9.09 -1.13
N GLN A 176 -1.76 -8.29 -0.55
CA GLN A 176 -1.16 -7.14 -1.23
C GLN A 176 -0.36 -7.55 -2.46
N THR A 177 0.38 -8.66 -2.40
CA THR A 177 1.15 -9.18 -3.53
C THR A 177 0.24 -9.58 -4.69
N ILE A 178 -0.85 -10.30 -4.40
CA ILE A 178 -1.87 -10.67 -5.39
C ILE A 178 -2.49 -9.40 -6.01
N CYS A 179 -2.79 -8.40 -5.18
CA CYS A 179 -3.38 -7.15 -5.64
C CYS A 179 -2.41 -6.20 -6.35
N ALA A 180 -1.11 -6.38 -6.17
CA ALA A 180 -0.07 -5.60 -6.83
C ALA A 180 0.21 -6.09 -8.27
N GLY A 181 -0.05 -7.39 -8.55
CA GLY A 181 -0.07 -7.98 -9.89
C GLY A 181 1.20 -7.77 -10.71
#